data_AF-A0A957KH63-F1
#
_entry.id   AF-A0A957KH63-F1
#
_cell.length_a   1.000
_cell.length_b   1.000
_cell.length_c   1.000
_cell.angle_alpha   90.00
_cell.angle_beta   90.00
_cell.angle_gamma   90.00
#
_symmetry.space_group_name_H-M   'P 1'
#
loop_
_entity.id
_entity.type
_entity.pdbx_description
1 polymer ?
#
loop_
_entity_poly.entity_id
_entity_poly.type
_entity_poly.pdbx_seq_one_letter_code
_entity_poly.pdbx_strand_id
1 'polypeptide(L)'
;MEIYCNGIARIKHNKTGKIYEIDEDELTWDVADISDRQMGPETHYEAVVEHPQLGKLTWGLWEYPSGIENYFSANIGDHIFLQNFEYGLEHEKPEPEPEDWINE
;
A
#
# COMPACT_ATOMS: atom_id res chain seq x y z
N MET A 1 -5.94 10.00 -7.37
CA MET A 1 -5.87 8.83 -6.47
C MET A 1 -4.43 8.62 -6.14
N GLU A 2 -4.07 8.78 -4.86
CA GLU A 2 -2.71 8.62 -4.35
C GLU A 2 -2.71 7.45 -3.37
N ILE A 3 -1.55 6.80 -3.21
CA ILE A 3 -1.36 5.76 -2.19
C ILE A 3 -0.71 6.43 -1.01
N TYR A 4 -1.38 6.42 0.14
CA TYR A 4 -0.73 6.81 1.38
C TYR A 4 0.10 5.62 1.88
N CYS A 5 1.27 5.91 2.44
CA CYS A 5 2.09 4.93 3.14
C CYS A 5 2.71 5.63 4.34
N ASN A 6 2.42 5.14 5.54
CA ASN A 6 2.89 5.72 6.78
C ASN A 6 3.57 4.68 7.67
N GLY A 7 4.63 5.12 8.36
CA GLY A 7 5.33 4.36 9.38
C GLY A 7 6.60 3.68 8.89
N ILE A 8 7.04 2.66 9.63
CA ILE A 8 8.30 1.95 9.40
C ILE A 8 8.02 0.45 9.44
N ALA A 9 8.49 -0.28 8.42
CA ALA A 9 8.49 -1.73 8.49
C ALA A 9 9.71 -2.24 9.26
N ARG A 10 9.46 -3.05 10.29
CA ARG A 10 10.51 -3.71 11.09
C ARG A 10 10.50 -5.19 10.79
N ILE A 11 11.56 -5.67 10.14
CA ILE A 11 11.66 -7.04 9.69
C ILE A 11 12.81 -7.74 10.39
N LYS A 12 12.51 -8.86 11.04
CA LYS A 12 13.52 -9.74 11.65
C LYS A 12 13.96 -10.79 10.65
N HIS A 13 15.24 -10.77 10.30
CA HIS A 13 15.86 -11.79 9.46
C HIS A 13 15.80 -13.16 10.14
N ASN A 14 15.25 -14.17 9.47
CA ASN A 14 14.96 -15.47 10.11
C ASN A 14 16.21 -16.25 10.58
N LYS A 15 17.33 -16.22 9.85
CA LYS A 15 18.56 -16.97 10.20
C LYS A 15 19.41 -16.26 11.24
N THR A 16 19.64 -14.96 11.06
CA THR A 16 20.55 -14.18 11.90
C THR A 16 19.87 -13.56 13.11
N GLY A 17 18.54 -13.42 13.08
CA GLY A 17 17.77 -12.75 14.11
C GLY A 17 17.95 -11.22 14.14
N LYS A 18 18.76 -10.65 13.24
CA LYS A 18 18.95 -9.20 13.12
C LYS A 18 17.65 -8.54 12.66
N ILE A 19 17.39 -7.35 13.18
CA ILE A 19 16.25 -6.51 12.81
C ILE A 19 16.74 -5.45 11.84
N TYR A 20 16.02 -5.28 10.74
CA TYR A 20 16.20 -4.19 9.80
C TYR A 20 14.93 -3.36 9.76
N GLU A 21 15.11 -2.07 9.53
CA GLU A 21 14.04 -1.09 9.38
C GLU A 21 14.03 -0.66 7.91
N ILE A 22 12.84 -0.44 7.37
CA ILE A 22 12.61 0.11 6.04
C ILE A 22 11.70 1.30 6.25
N ASP A 23 12.13 2.46 5.78
CA ASP A 23 11.38 3.70 5.89
C ASP A 23 10.34 3.80 4.75
N GLU A 24 9.27 4.55 5.00
CA GLU A 24 8.17 4.73 4.03
C GLU A 24 8.63 5.38 2.71
N ASP A 25 9.68 6.20 2.75
CA ASP A 25 10.27 6.87 1.58
C ASP A 25 11.05 5.90 0.67
N GLU A 26 11.37 4.70 1.16
CA GLU A 26 11.94 3.63 0.34
C GLU A 26 10.87 2.95 -0.54
N LEU A 27 9.57 3.11 -0.23
CA LEU A 27 8.49 2.53 -1.01
C LEU A 27 8.12 3.45 -2.18
N THR A 28 8.52 3.05 -3.38
CA THR A 28 8.03 3.65 -4.63
C THR A 28 6.92 2.77 -5.19
N TRP A 29 5.69 3.29 -5.25
CA TRP A 29 4.52 2.59 -5.77
C TRP A 29 4.34 2.81 -7.26
N ASP A 30 4.23 1.72 -8.01
CA ASP A 30 3.96 1.72 -9.45
C ASP A 30 2.73 0.86 -9.78
N VAL A 31 2.11 1.11 -10.93
CA VAL A 31 1.07 0.22 -11.46
C VAL A 31 1.73 -1.03 -12.04
N ALA A 32 1.53 -2.17 -11.37
CA ALA A 32 2.10 -3.45 -11.76
C ALA A 32 1.23 -4.23 -12.76
N ASP A 33 -0.10 -4.15 -12.64
CA ASP A 33 -1.05 -4.81 -13.54
C ASP A 33 -2.40 -4.08 -13.57
N ILE A 34 -3.12 -4.22 -14.70
CA ILE A 34 -4.50 -3.75 -14.85
C ILE A 34 -5.29 -4.87 -15.53
N SER A 35 -6.38 -5.31 -14.93
CA SER A 35 -7.22 -6.39 -15.49
C SER A 35 -8.70 -6.05 -15.50
N ASP A 36 -9.40 -6.34 -16.61
CA ASP A 36 -10.83 -6.10 -16.72
C ASP A 36 -11.65 -7.13 -15.92
N ARG A 37 -12.58 -6.64 -15.10
CA ARG A 37 -13.54 -7.42 -14.33
C ARG A 37 -14.97 -6.91 -14.53
N GLN A 38 -15.94 -7.58 -13.90
CA GLN A 38 -17.37 -7.33 -14.15
C GLN A 38 -17.81 -5.89 -13.82
N MET A 39 -17.20 -5.25 -12.81
CA MET A 39 -17.54 -3.88 -12.35
C MET A 39 -16.52 -2.83 -12.79
N GLY A 40 -15.70 -3.13 -13.81
CA GLY A 40 -14.62 -2.26 -14.29
C GLY A 40 -13.24 -2.88 -14.14
N PRO A 41 -12.16 -2.11 -14.38
CA PRO A 41 -10.80 -2.59 -14.21
C PRO A 41 -10.46 -2.75 -12.72
N GLU A 42 -9.68 -3.78 -12.41
CA GLU A 42 -8.90 -3.92 -11.19
C GLU A 42 -7.49 -3.43 -11.46
N THR A 43 -7.02 -2.49 -10.64
CA THR A 43 -5.65 -1.95 -10.71
C THR A 43 -4.83 -2.54 -9.58
N HIS A 44 -3.68 -3.14 -9.89
CA HIS A 44 -2.70 -3.61 -8.92
C HIS A 44 -1.53 -2.63 -8.85
N TYR A 45 -1.31 -2.05 -7.68
CA TYR A 45 -0.15 -1.25 -7.35
C TYR A 45 0.86 -2.08 -6.56
N GLU A 46 2.14 -1.98 -6.92
CA GLU A 46 3.22 -2.69 -6.24
C GLU A 46 4.35 -1.73 -5.89
N ALA A 47 4.85 -1.81 -4.66
CA ALA A 47 6.11 -1.23 -4.25
C ALA A 47 7.15 -2.33 -4.01
N VAL A 48 8.36 -2.13 -4.52
CA VAL A 48 9.46 -3.10 -4.46
C VAL A 48 10.68 -2.49 -3.79
N VAL A 49 11.23 -3.16 -2.78
CA VAL A 49 12.48 -2.78 -2.12
C VAL A 49 13.49 -3.92 -2.25
N GLU A 50 14.67 -3.63 -2.81
CA GLU A 50 15.79 -4.56 -2.91
C GLU A 50 16.76 -4.37 -1.74
N HIS A 51 16.59 -5.15 -0.67
CA HIS A 51 17.37 -4.99 0.54
C HIS A 51 18.60 -5.93 0.56
N PRO A 52 19.83 -5.45 0.80
CA PRO A 52 21.06 -6.25 0.72
C PRO A 52 21.11 -7.51 1.61
N GLN A 53 20.31 -7.56 2.68
CA GLN A 53 20.30 -8.66 3.64
C GLN A 53 18.98 -9.43 3.66
N LEU A 54 17.88 -8.84 3.18
CA LEU A 54 16.55 -9.45 3.22
C LEU A 54 16.08 -9.91 1.82
N GLY A 55 16.82 -9.53 0.77
CA GLY A 55 16.44 -9.78 -0.62
C GLY A 55 15.35 -8.82 -1.09
N LYS A 56 14.61 -9.24 -2.11
CA LYS A 56 13.48 -8.50 -2.68
C LYS A 56 12.27 -8.59 -1.74
N LEU A 57 11.75 -7.44 -1.35
CA LEU A 57 10.55 -7.26 -0.53
C LEU A 57 9.49 -6.54 -1.36
N THR A 58 8.23 -6.92 -1.21
CA THR A 58 7.14 -6.31 -1.99
C THR A 58 5.93 -5.99 -1.13
N TRP A 59 5.29 -4.87 -1.42
CA TRP A 59 3.97 -4.49 -0.91
C TRP A 59 3.04 -4.28 -2.10
N GLY A 60 1.85 -4.85 -2.02
CA GLY A 60 0.84 -4.81 -3.07
C GLY A 60 -0.47 -4.25 -2.54
N LEU A 61 -1.14 -3.47 -3.37
CA LEU A 61 -2.45 -2.86 -3.11
C LEU A 61 -3.32 -3.01 -4.36
N TRP A 62 -4.56 -3.47 -4.19
CA TRP A 62 -5.51 -3.69 -5.28
C TRP A 62 -6.71 -2.77 -5.13
N GLU A 63 -7.03 -2.07 -6.20
CA GLU A 63 -8.20 -1.20 -6.35
C GLU A 63 -9.23 -1.90 -7.24
N TYR A 64 -10.39 -2.27 -6.68
CA TYR A 64 -11.51 -2.81 -7.47
C TYR A 64 -12.86 -2.75 -6.72
N PRO A 65 -13.90 -2.15 -7.33
CA PRO A 65 -13.86 -1.37 -8.58
C PRO A 65 -13.02 -0.10 -8.40
N SER A 66 -12.82 0.65 -9.49
CA SER A 66 -12.00 1.86 -9.43
C SER A 66 -12.47 2.80 -8.31
N GLY A 67 -11.53 3.31 -7.52
CA GLY A 67 -11.75 4.13 -6.34
C GLY A 67 -11.98 3.37 -5.04
N ILE A 68 -11.97 2.03 -5.03
CA ILE A 68 -12.26 1.21 -3.84
C ILE A 68 -11.11 0.25 -3.58
N GLU A 69 -10.52 0.35 -2.38
CA GLU A 69 -9.54 -0.61 -1.90
C GLU A 69 -10.20 -1.99 -1.73
N ASN A 70 -9.61 -2.99 -2.36
CA ASN A 70 -10.13 -4.36 -2.39
C ASN A 70 -9.25 -5.34 -1.61
N TYR A 71 -7.93 -5.25 -1.77
CA TYR A 71 -6.99 -6.16 -1.14
C TYR A 71 -5.62 -5.51 -0.97
N PHE A 72 -4.86 -5.97 0.02
CA PHE A 72 -3.45 -5.61 0.20
C PHE A 72 -2.65 -6.85 0.59
N SER A 73 -1.35 -6.87 0.26
CA SER A 73 -0.46 -7.96 0.63
C SER A 73 0.98 -7.47 0.78
N ALA A 74 1.77 -8.17 1.60
CA ALA A 74 3.20 -7.93 1.68
C ALA A 74 3.96 -9.26 1.65
N ASN A 75 5.10 -9.29 0.95
CA ASN A 75 5.97 -10.45 0.86
C ASN A 75 7.38 -10.07 1.33
N ILE A 76 7.83 -10.74 2.39
CA ILE A 76 9.17 -10.59 2.98
C ILE A 76 9.96 -11.90 2.95
N GLY A 77 9.60 -12.81 2.04
CA GLY A 77 10.09 -14.17 2.01
C GLY A 77 9.82 -14.90 3.33
N ASP A 78 10.82 -15.63 3.82
CA ASP A 78 10.74 -16.42 5.06
C ASP A 78 11.03 -15.58 6.33
N HIS A 79 11.11 -14.25 6.23
CA HIS A 79 11.38 -13.36 7.35
C HIS A 79 10.14 -13.11 8.21
N ILE A 80 10.31 -12.39 9.33
CA ILE A 80 9.24 -12.14 10.29
C ILE A 80 8.99 -10.63 10.38
N PHE A 81 7.76 -10.21 10.10
CA PHE A 81 7.30 -8.86 10.43
C PHE A 81 7.19 -8.72 11.94
N LEU A 82 7.89 -7.74 12.51
CA LEU A 82 7.64 -7.24 13.86
C LEU A 82 6.68 -6.06 13.82
N GLN A 83 6.75 -5.27 12.75
CA GLN A 83 5.88 -4.14 12.43
C GLN A 83 5.85 -3.97 10.91
N ASN A 84 4.72 -3.53 10.37
CA ASN A 84 4.58 -3.21 8.95
C ASN A 84 4.04 -1.78 8.80
N PHE A 85 4.11 -1.24 7.58
CA PHE A 85 3.50 0.03 7.22
C PHE A 85 1.98 -0.01 7.31
N GLU A 86 1.39 1.16 7.53
CA GLU A 86 -0.03 1.42 7.27
C GLU A 86 -0.14 2.11 5.91
N TYR A 87 -0.71 1.41 4.92
CA TYR A 87 -0.83 1.90 3.56
C TYR A 87 -2.19 1.54 2.97
N GLY A 88 -2.63 2.33 1.99
CA GLY A 88 -3.90 2.14 1.31
C GLY A 88 -4.20 3.26 0.32
N LEU A 89 -5.40 3.25 -0.23
CA LEU A 89 -5.85 4.31 -1.13
C LEU A 89 -6.22 5.57 -0.34
N GLU A 90 -5.66 6.71 -0.71
CA GLU A 90 -6.13 8.00 -0.21
C GLU A 90 -7.36 8.44 -1.01
N HIS A 91 -8.48 8.56 -0.30
CA HIS A 91 -9.72 9.06 -0.85
C HIS A 91 -9.74 10.57 -0.66
N GLU A 92 -9.97 11.33 -1.75
CA GLU A 92 -10.25 12.75 -1.64
C GLU A 92 -11.43 12.93 -0.67
N LYS A 93 -11.24 13.78 0.35
CA LYS A 93 -12.35 14.13 1.25
C LYS A 93 -13.47 14.70 0.37
N PRO A 94 -14.73 14.29 0.57
CA PRO A 94 -15.82 14.92 -0.15
C PRO A 94 -15.73 16.43 0.11
N GLU A 95 -15.74 17.23 -0.96
CA GLU A 95 -15.90 18.67 -0.82
C GLU A 95 -17.16 18.89 0.03
N PRO A 96 -17.11 19.79 1.05
CA PRO A 96 -18.29 20.05 1.86
C PRO A 96 -19.41 20.46 0.91
N GLU A 97 -20.52 19.71 0.92
CA GLU A 97 -21.68 20.08 0.12
C GLU A 97 -22.05 21.52 0.50
N PRO A 98 -22.26 22.41 -0.48
CA PRO A 98 -22.66 23.77 -0.17
C PRO A 98 -23.92 23.68 0.69
N GLU A 99 -23.81 24.13 1.94
CA GLU A 99 -24.92 24.18 2.88
C GLU A 99 -26.10 24.82 2.14
N ASP A 100 -27.20 24.07 1.95
CA ASP A 100 -28.46 24.63 1.45
C ASP A 100 -28.84 25.75 2.41
N TRP A 101 -28.51 26.99 2.03
CA TRP A 101 -28.93 28.19 2.73
C TRP A 101 -30.45 28.12 2.80
N ILE A 102 -30.96 27.81 3.99
CA ILE A 102 -32.37 27.81 4.31
C ILE A 102 -32.88 29.19 3.89
N ASN A 103 -33.57 29.25 2.76
CA ASN A 103 -34.20 30.48 2.30
C ASN A 103 -35.26 30.86 3.33
N GLU A 104 -35.01 31.98 4.02
CA GLU A 104 -35.96 32.69 4.89
C GLU A 104 -37.30 33.00 4.20
#